data_AF-A0A0F9ESN6-F1
#
_entry.id   AF-A0A0F9ESN6-F1
#
_cell.length_a   1.000
_cell.length_b   1.000
_cell.length_c   1.000
_cell.angle_alpha   90.00
_cell.angle_beta   90.00
_cell.angle_gamma   90.00
#
_symmetry.space_group_name_H-M   'P 1'
#
loop_
_entity.id
_entity.type
_entity.pdbx_description
1 polymer ?
#
loop_
_entity_poly.entity_id
_entity_poly.type
_entity_poly.pdbx_seq_one_letter_code
_entity_poly.pdbx_strand_id
1 'polypeptide(L)' 'MNTWKPTVRIFPLANRVLAVAATRVEGTWAAYCDAVPGDKHTAEANAVLANGDKLMEEVARVLFPMFKDLPYAR' A
#
# COMPACT_ATOMS: atom_id res chain seq x y z
N MET A 1 16.11 20.70 -6.67
CA MET A 1 15.88 19.25 -6.88
C MET A 1 14.43 18.97 -6.49
N ASN A 2 13.58 18.53 -7.41
CA ASN A 2 12.22 18.13 -7.06
C ASN A 2 12.29 16.77 -6.35
N THR A 3 12.07 16.77 -5.03
CA THR A 3 11.95 15.54 -4.25
C THR A 3 10.68 14.81 -4.70
N TRP A 4 10.84 13.68 -5.39
CA TRP A 4 9.73 12.80 -5.70
C TRP A 4 9.05 12.33 -4.41
N LYS A 5 7.72 12.21 -4.42
CA LYS A 5 6.93 11.72 -3.27
C LYS A 5 6.03 10.56 -3.70
N PRO A 6 6.02 9.44 -2.97
CA PRO A 6 5.13 8.33 -3.25
C PRO A 6 3.68 8.76 -3.06
N THR A 7 2.80 8.25 -3.93
CA THR A 7 1.36 8.28 -3.67
C THR A 7 1.02 7.07 -2.80
N VAL A 8 0.54 7.33 -1.59
CA VAL A 8 0.14 6.29 -0.63
C VAL A 8 -1.38 6.20 -0.55
N ARG A 9 -1.92 4.99 -0.50
CA ARG A 9 -3.35 4.70 -0.31
C ARG A 9 -3.51 3.63 0.76
N ILE A 10 -4.53 3.80 1.60
CA ILE A 10 -4.80 2.92 2.74
C ILE A 10 -6.17 2.28 2.51
N PHE A 11 -6.27 0.98 2.72
CA PHE A 11 -7.51 0.20 2.69
C PHE A 11 -7.62 -0.62 3.98
N PRO A 12 -8.50 -0.23 4.93
CA PRO A 12 -8.78 -1.04 6.11
C PRO A 12 -9.54 -2.31 5.73
N LEU A 13 -8.94 -3.48 5.92
CA LEU A 13 -9.63 -4.76 5.75
C LEU A 13 -10.45 -5.12 6.98
N ALA A 14 -9.93 -4.78 8.16
CA ALA A 14 -10.59 -4.87 9.46
C ALA A 14 -10.00 -3.81 10.41
N ASN A 15 -10.52 -3.69 11.64
CA ASN A 15 -9.98 -2.73 12.60
C ASN A 15 -8.46 -2.94 12.86
N ARG A 16 -8.03 -4.21 12.92
CA ARG A 16 -6.64 -4.61 13.20
C ARG A 16 -5.90 -5.20 11.99
N VAL A 17 -6.40 -4.96 10.78
CA VAL A 17 -5.77 -5.46 9.55
C VAL A 17 -5.82 -4.37 8.48
N LEU A 18 -4.64 -3.97 7.98
CA LEU A 18 -4.51 -2.84 7.09
C LEU A 18 -3.76 -3.23 5.83
N ALA A 19 -4.35 -2.93 4.67
CA ALA A 19 -3.66 -2.97 3.39
C ALA A 19 -3.22 -1.55 3.01
N VAL A 20 -1.99 -1.40 2.52
CA VAL A 20 -1.42 -0.11 2.13
C VAL A 20 -0.70 -0.25 0.80
N ALA A 21 -1.03 0.62 -0.15
CA ALA A 21 -0.38 0.70 -1.44
C ALA A 21 0.48 1.95 -1.56
N ALA A 22 1.62 1.83 -2.24
CA ALA A 22 2.52 2.93 -2.54
C ALA A 22 3.06 2.85 -3.96
N THR A 23 3.08 3.98 -4.67
CA THR A 23 3.86 4.12 -5.91
C THR A 23 5.35 4.21 -5.60
N ARG A 24 6.18 3.81 -6.56
CA ARG A 24 7.65 3.85 -6.49
C ARG A 24 8.22 4.86 -7.50
N VAL A 25 9.48 5.25 -7.32
CA VAL A 25 10.12 6.27 -8.16
C VAL A 25 10.24 5.82 -9.61
N GLU A 26 10.30 4.51 -9.84
CA GLU A 26 10.35 3.86 -11.16
C GLU A 26 8.99 3.78 -11.87
N GLY A 27 7.92 4.35 -11.29
CA GLY A 27 6.58 4.36 -11.88
C GLY A 27 5.79 3.06 -11.70
N THR A 28 6.31 2.11 -10.92
CA THR A 28 5.57 0.92 -10.48
C THR A 28 4.85 1.17 -9.16
N TRP A 29 4.02 0.23 -8.73
CA TRP A 29 3.41 0.26 -7.39
C TRP A 29 3.30 -1.14 -6.78
N ALA A 30 3.23 -1.20 -5.46
CA ALA A 30 2.95 -2.43 -4.72
C ALA A 30 1.94 -2.14 -3.61
N ALA A 31 1.29 -3.20 -3.13
CA ALA A 31 0.47 -3.16 -1.95
C ALA A 31 0.97 -4.18 -0.94
N TYR A 32 0.85 -3.84 0.33
CA TYR A 32 1.31 -4.62 1.47
C TYR A 32 0.16 -4.76 2.46
N CYS A 33 0.10 -5.86 3.18
CA CYS A 33 -0.92 -6.08 4.19
C CYS A 33 -0.25 -6.60 5.48
N ASP A 34 -0.72 -6.10 6.62
CA ASP A 34 -0.28 -6.62 7.91
C ASP A 34 -1.36 -6.38 8.99
N ALA A 35 -1.19 -7.06 10.11
CA ALA A 35 -1.86 -6.74 11.34
C ALA A 35 -1.39 -5.40 11.90
N VAL A 36 -2.31 -4.63 12.46
CA VAL A 36 -2.04 -3.32 13.07
C VAL A 36 -2.73 -3.20 14.44
N PRO A 37 -2.29 -2.29 15.33
CA PRO A 37 -2.96 -2.03 16.60
C PRO A 37 -4.45 -1.67 16.42
N GLY A 38 -4.76 -0.92 15.36
CA GLY A 38 -6.11 -0.47 15.02
C GLY A 38 -6.49 0.84 15.69
N ASP A 39 -5.51 1.64 16.08
CA ASP A 39 -5.72 2.91 16.78
C ASP A 39 -5.81 4.06 15.79
N LYS A 40 -4.83 4.15 14.87
CA LYS A 40 -4.76 5.21 13.87
C LYS A 40 -4.08 4.71 12.59
N HIS A 41 -4.88 4.23 11.66
CA HIS A 41 -4.42 3.63 10.40
C HIS A 41 -3.47 4.54 9.59
N THR A 42 -3.64 5.86 9.64
CA THR A 42 -2.72 6.79 8.95
C THR A 42 -1.31 6.79 9.55
N ALA A 43 -1.17 6.55 10.85
CA ALA A 43 0.13 6.45 11.51
C ALA A 43 0.73 5.05 11.34
N GLU A 44 -0.11 4.03 11.29
CA GLU A 44 0.29 2.62 11.14
C GLU A 44 0.72 2.28 9.72
N ALA A 45 0.27 3.04 8.71
CA ALA A 45 0.55 2.76 7.30
C ALA A 45 2.04 2.65 6.96
N ASN A 46 2.90 3.43 7.63
CA ASN A 46 4.35 3.36 7.43
C ASN A 46 4.93 2.01 7.89
N ALA A 47 4.39 1.43 8.96
CA ALA A 47 4.83 0.13 9.46
C ALA A 47 4.43 -0.98 8.48
N VAL A 48 3.22 -0.92 7.92
CA VAL A 48 2.76 -1.87 6.89
C VAL A 48 3.60 -1.77 5.61
N LEU A 49 3.95 -0.55 5.16
CA LEU A 49 4.83 -0.38 4.00
C LEU A 49 6.25 -0.91 4.23
N ALA A 50 6.74 -0.87 5.47
CA ALA A 50 8.09 -1.31 5.81
C ALA A 50 8.19 -2.83 6.04
N ASN A 51 7.16 -3.43 6.66
CA ASN A 51 7.26 -4.80 7.19
C ASN A 51 6.13 -5.72 6.72
N GLY A 52 5.06 -5.19 6.15
CA GLY A 52 3.90 -6.00 5.76
C GLY A 52 4.20 -6.92 4.59
N ASP A 53 3.39 -7.96 4.46
CA ASP A 53 3.51 -8.90 3.36
C ASP A 53 3.00 -8.28 2.07
N LYS A 54 3.83 -8.35 1.02
CA LYS A 54 3.45 -7.89 -0.31
C LYS A 54 2.28 -8.75 -0.81
N LEU A 55 1.19 -8.10 -1.19
CA LEU A 55 0.02 -8.76 -1.74
C LEU A 55 0.30 -9.29 -3.15
N MET A 56 -0.40 -10.35 -3.54
CA MET A 56 -0.46 -10.75 -4.94
C MET A 56 -1.15 -9.66 -5.78
N GLU A 57 -0.71 -9.51 -7.02
CA GLU A 57 -1.16 -8.44 -7.91
C GLU A 57 -2.68 -8.44 -8.09
N GLU A 58 -3.29 -9.62 -8.23
CA GLU A 58 -4.73 -9.79 -8.43
C GLU A 58 -5.53 -9.21 -7.26
N VAL A 59 -5.08 -9.46 -6.02
CA VAL A 59 -5.72 -8.93 -4.81
C VAL A 59 -5.47 -7.42 -4.68
N ALA A 60 -4.23 -6.99 -4.93
CA ALA A 60 -3.87 -5.58 -4.85
C ALA A 60 -4.72 -4.73 -5.81
N ARG A 61 -4.95 -5.20 -7.04
CA ARG A 61 -5.76 -4.50 -8.06
C ARG A 61 -7.23 -4.37 -7.67
N VAL A 62 -7.77 -5.35 -6.96
CA VAL A 62 -9.15 -5.28 -6.42
C VAL A 62 -9.24 -4.22 -5.32
N LEU A 63 -8.27 -4.16 -4.42
CA LEU A 63 -8.27 -3.22 -3.29
C LEU A 63 -7.92 -1.77 -3.69
N PHE A 64 -7.06 -1.61 -4.69
CA PHE A 64 -6.53 -0.32 -5.13
C PHE A 64 -6.75 -0.09 -6.64
N PRO A 65 -8.01 -0.02 -7.11
CA PRO A 65 -8.33 0.10 -8.54
C PRO A 65 -7.85 1.42 -9.17
N MET A 66 -7.54 2.43 -8.35
CA MET A 66 -6.98 3.70 -8.83
C MET A 66 -5.60 3.57 -9.48
N PHE A 67 -4.90 2.44 -9.28
CA PHE A 67 -3.60 2.15 -9.88
C PHE A 67 -3.67 1.15 -11.05
N LYS A 68 -4.86 0.91 -11.61
CA LYS A 68 -5.07 -0.06 -12.70
C LYS A 68 -4.13 0.15 -13.90
N ASP A 69 -3.81 1.40 -14.21
CA ASP A 69 -3.00 1.79 -15.37
C ASP A 69 -1.48 1.82 -15.06
N LEU A 70 -1.09 1.54 -13.82
CA LEU A 70 0.31 1.47 -13.41
C LEU A 70 0.79 0.01 -13.34
N PRO A 71 2.04 -0.27 -13.76
CA PRO A 71 2.63 -1.60 -13.65
C PRO A 71 2.80 -1.98 -12.17
N TYR A 72 2.39 -3.20 -11.82
CA TYR A 72 2.65 -3.73 -10.50
C TYR A 72 4.13 -4.09 -10.37
N ALA A 73 4.74 -3.72 -9.25
CA ALA A 73 6.13 -4.02 -8.98
C ALA A 73 6.29 -5.54 -8.83
N ARG A 74 7.31 -6.13 -9.46
CA ARG A 74 7.64 -7.54 -9.29
C ARG A 74 8.33 -7.79 -7.96
#